data_AF-A0A811ZYQ4-F1
#
_entry.id   AF-A0A811ZYQ4-F1
#
_cell.length_a   1.000
_cell.length_b   1.000
_cell.length_c   1.000
_cell.angle_alpha   90.00
_cell.angle_beta   90.00
_cell.angle_gamma   90.00
#
_symmetry.space_group_name_H-M   'P 1'
#
loop_
_entity.id
_entity.type
_entity.pdbx_description
1 polymer ?
#
loop_
_entity_poly.entity_id
_entity_poly.type
_entity_poly.pdbx_seq_one_letter_code
_entity_poly.pdbx_strand_id
1 'polypeptide(L)'
;MAGPVQGGRARTLDLLRALPRVSLANLKLNPVDPTQPIDLTQLVNGRGVTIQPIKRDYGVQLVEEKFSLVPYYTDAKNRGYLVDPAKFPEARLELAKKYGYILSDITKDKLFKMLSTRKDPRQIFFGLAPGWVVNMTDKKILKPTDENLLKYYSS
;
A
#
# COMPACT_ATOMS: atom_id res chain seq x y z
N MET A 1 -45.54 -5.34 0.43
CA MET A 1 -44.72 -5.22 -0.79
C MET A 1 -43.50 -4.37 -0.47
N ALA A 2 -42.44 -4.96 0.08
CA ALA A 2 -41.17 -4.27 0.31
C ALA A 2 -40.30 -4.47 -0.93
N GLY A 3 -39.99 -3.37 -1.63
CA GLY A 3 -39.12 -3.40 -2.81
C GLY A 3 -37.69 -3.79 -2.45
N PRO A 4 -36.91 -4.37 -3.39
CA PRO A 4 -35.56 -4.81 -3.11
C PRO A 4 -34.63 -3.61 -2.92
N VAL A 5 -33.87 -3.62 -1.83
CA VAL A 5 -32.84 -2.61 -1.51
C VAL A 5 -31.62 -2.84 -2.42
N GLN A 6 -31.63 -2.22 -3.62
CA GLN A 6 -30.49 -2.18 -4.54
C GLN A 6 -29.65 -0.91 -4.33
N GLY A 7 -29.06 -0.72 -3.14
CA GLY A 7 -28.36 0.54 -2.81
C GLY A 7 -26.84 0.46 -2.55
N GLY A 8 -26.31 -0.70 -2.15
CA GLY A 8 -24.93 -0.79 -1.64
C GLY A 8 -23.85 -1.11 -2.68
N ARG A 9 -24.18 -1.89 -3.72
CA ARG A 9 -23.19 -2.48 -4.65
C ARG A 9 -22.68 -1.51 -5.73
N ALA A 10 -23.45 -0.48 -6.09
CA ALA A 10 -23.04 0.50 -7.10
C ALA A 10 -21.96 1.46 -6.58
N ARG A 11 -22.02 1.84 -5.30
CA ARG A 11 -21.17 2.89 -4.72
C ARG A 11 -19.70 2.49 -4.57
N THR A 12 -19.39 1.24 -4.24
CA THR A 12 -18.00 0.78 -4.09
C THR A 12 -17.25 0.76 -5.42
N LEU A 13 -17.97 0.51 -6.52
CA LEU A 13 -17.47 0.50 -7.89
C LEU A 13 -17.08 1.91 -8.35
N ASP A 14 -17.96 2.89 -8.09
CA ASP A 14 -17.74 4.29 -8.45
C ASP A 14 -16.49 4.84 -7.74
N LEU A 15 -16.26 4.43 -6.49
CA LEU A 15 -15.09 4.83 -5.71
C LEU A 15 -13.78 4.25 -6.26
N LEU A 16 -13.76 2.99 -6.70
CA LEU A 16 -12.55 2.38 -7.27
C LEU A 16 -12.24 2.96 -8.66
N ARG A 17 -13.25 3.13 -9.52
CA ARG A 17 -13.08 3.74 -10.86
C ARG A 17 -12.62 5.19 -10.80
N ALA A 18 -12.91 5.89 -9.70
CA ALA A 18 -12.47 7.26 -9.47
C ALA A 18 -11.00 7.36 -9.02
N LEU A 19 -10.35 6.26 -8.60
CA LEU A 19 -8.98 6.33 -8.13
C LEU A 19 -8.01 6.70 -9.26
N PRO A 20 -7.04 7.60 -9.00
CA PRO A 20 -5.96 7.87 -9.93
C PRO A 20 -5.22 6.60 -10.35
N ARG A 21 -5.06 6.42 -11.66
CA ARG A 21 -4.42 5.24 -12.26
C ARG A 21 -2.91 5.47 -12.42
N VAL A 22 -2.13 4.47 -12.02
CA VAL A 22 -0.68 4.44 -12.28
C VAL A 22 -0.39 3.34 -13.29
N SER A 23 0.19 3.69 -14.43
CA SER A 23 0.63 2.72 -15.43
C SER A 23 2.12 2.41 -15.26
N LEU A 24 2.56 1.23 -15.71
CA LEU A 24 3.99 0.89 -15.74
C LEU A 24 4.80 1.83 -16.65
N ALA A 25 4.17 2.39 -17.70
CA ALA A 25 4.80 3.38 -18.56
C ALA A 25 5.06 4.69 -17.80
N ASN A 26 4.06 5.19 -17.07
CA ASN A 26 4.19 6.40 -16.27
C ASN A 26 5.21 6.21 -15.14
N LEU A 27 5.22 5.05 -14.49
CA LEU A 27 6.18 4.75 -13.42
C LEU A 27 7.62 4.77 -13.91
N LYS A 28 7.90 4.25 -15.11
CA LYS A 28 9.25 4.27 -15.71
C LYS A 28 9.74 5.68 -16.05
N LEU A 29 8.82 6.58 -16.38
CA LEU A 29 9.14 7.96 -16.76
C LEU A 29 9.19 8.91 -15.55
N ASN A 30 8.67 8.49 -14.39
CA ASN A 30 8.66 9.30 -13.19
C ASN A 30 10.06 9.33 -12.53
N PRO A 31 10.51 10.49 -12.04
CA PRO A 31 11.79 10.63 -11.34
C PRO A 31 11.69 10.12 -9.90
N VAL A 32 11.49 8.82 -9.73
CA VAL A 32 11.48 8.15 -8.42
C VAL A 32 12.73 7.28 -8.30
N ASP A 33 13.42 7.37 -7.17
CA ASP A 33 14.60 6.57 -6.88
C ASP A 33 14.21 5.11 -6.56
N PRO A 34 14.59 4.12 -7.41
CA PRO A 34 14.23 2.72 -7.19
C PRO A 34 15.07 2.05 -6.09
N THR A 35 16.06 2.74 -5.53
CA THR A 35 16.86 2.24 -4.41
C THR A 35 16.19 2.44 -3.05
N GLN A 36 15.04 3.12 -3.03
CA GLN A 36 14.19 3.32 -1.85
C GLN A 36 12.79 2.71 -2.05
N PRO A 37 12.04 2.42 -0.97
CA PRO A 37 10.65 1.99 -1.08
C PRO A 37 9.80 3.03 -1.82
N ILE A 38 9.20 2.61 -2.93
CA ILE A 38 8.26 3.45 -3.68
C ILE A 38 6.91 3.40 -2.97
N ASP A 39 6.50 4.52 -2.38
CA ASP A 39 5.19 4.68 -1.76
C ASP A 39 4.42 5.89 -2.33
N LEU A 40 3.20 6.11 -1.84
CA LEU A 40 2.36 7.20 -2.33
C LEU A 40 3.00 8.57 -2.13
N THR A 41 3.79 8.75 -1.08
CA THR A 41 4.52 10.00 -0.81
C THR A 41 5.52 10.26 -1.93
N GLN A 42 6.30 9.26 -2.31
CA GLN A 42 7.28 9.37 -3.40
C GLN A 42 6.61 9.65 -4.75
N LEU A 43 5.47 9.00 -5.04
CA LEU A 43 4.72 9.21 -6.29
C LEU A 43 4.16 10.63 -6.39
N VAL A 44 3.62 11.18 -5.30
CA VAL A 44 3.09 12.55 -5.27
C VAL A 44 4.22 13.58 -5.34
N ASN A 45 5.31 13.38 -4.58
CA ASN A 45 6.48 14.27 -4.61
C ASN A 45 7.14 14.31 -6.00
N GLY A 46 7.24 13.14 -6.66
CA GLY A 46 7.72 13.02 -8.04
C GLY A 46 6.74 13.52 -9.10
N ARG A 47 5.58 14.08 -8.69
CA ARG A 47 4.48 14.55 -9.55
C ARG A 47 3.95 13.49 -10.52
N GLY A 48 4.18 12.21 -10.20
CA GLY A 48 3.73 11.09 -11.00
C GLY A 48 2.24 10.80 -10.86
N VAL A 49 1.64 11.27 -9.76
CA VAL A 49 0.21 11.13 -9.45
C VAL A 49 -0.27 12.37 -8.70
N THR A 50 -1.50 12.79 -8.97
CA THR A 50 -2.23 13.77 -8.13
C THR A 50 -3.35 13.04 -7.40
N ILE A 51 -3.40 13.15 -6.08
CA ILE A 51 -4.42 12.56 -5.21
C ILE A 51 -5.22 13.68 -4.56
N GLN A 52 -6.54 13.55 -4.53
CA GLN A 52 -7.45 14.53 -3.95
C GLN A 52 -8.34 13.85 -2.89
N PRO A 53 -7.91 13.79 -1.61
CA PRO A 53 -8.68 13.13 -0.55
C PRO A 53 -10.11 13.69 -0.39
N ILE A 54 -10.30 15.00 -0.65
CA ILE A 54 -11.61 15.68 -0.62
C ILE A 54 -12.58 15.08 -1.65
N LYS A 55 -12.06 14.58 -2.78
CA LYS A 55 -12.83 13.90 -3.82
C LYS A 55 -13.04 12.42 -3.55
N ARG A 56 -12.69 11.96 -2.34
CA ARG A 56 -12.74 10.54 -1.92
C ARG A 56 -11.78 9.66 -2.70
N ASP A 57 -10.62 10.21 -3.08
CA ASP A 57 -9.51 9.41 -3.56
C ASP A 57 -8.89 8.66 -2.38
N TYR A 58 -9.00 7.34 -2.37
CA TYR A 58 -8.49 6.47 -1.29
C TYR A 58 -7.12 5.86 -1.60
N GLY A 59 -6.46 6.29 -2.67
CA GLY A 59 -5.16 5.77 -3.09
C GLY A 59 -5.00 5.76 -4.60
N VAL A 60 -4.21 4.81 -5.09
CA VAL A 60 -3.96 4.61 -6.52
C VAL A 60 -4.34 3.19 -6.91
N GLN A 61 -4.69 3.01 -8.18
CA GLN A 61 -5.04 1.70 -8.70
C GLN A 61 -4.05 1.27 -9.79
N LEU A 62 -3.63 0.00 -9.71
CA LEU A 62 -2.80 -0.67 -10.71
C LEU A 62 -3.60 -1.63 -11.61
N VAL A 63 -4.76 -2.14 -11.15
CA VAL A 63 -5.63 -3.08 -11.90
C VAL A 63 -7.11 -2.96 -11.48
N GLU A 64 -8.04 -3.26 -12.39
CA GLU A 64 -9.50 -3.07 -12.21
C GLU A 64 -10.22 -4.35 -11.77
N GLU A 65 -10.40 -4.60 -10.46
CA GLU A 65 -11.25 -5.70 -9.98
C GLU A 65 -12.04 -5.37 -8.69
N LYS A 66 -13.21 -6.03 -8.53
CA LYS A 66 -14.22 -5.82 -7.48
C LYS A 66 -14.06 -6.81 -6.32
N PHE A 67 -13.84 -6.34 -5.09
CA PHE A 67 -13.91 -7.22 -3.92
C PHE A 67 -14.36 -6.47 -2.66
N SER A 68 -14.78 -7.23 -1.64
CA SER A 68 -14.74 -6.74 -0.26
C SER A 68 -13.27 -6.53 0.12
N LEU A 69 -12.94 -5.40 0.76
CA LEU A 69 -11.56 -4.99 1.00
C LEU A 69 -10.81 -5.95 1.93
N VAL A 70 -11.47 -6.52 2.94
CA VAL A 70 -10.79 -7.43 3.88
C VAL A 70 -10.30 -8.70 3.16
N PRO A 71 -11.15 -9.50 2.48
CA PRO A 71 -10.68 -10.62 1.67
C PRO A 71 -9.59 -10.25 0.67
N TYR A 72 -9.71 -9.09 0.03
CA TYR A 72 -8.74 -8.60 -0.94
C TYR A 72 -7.36 -8.37 -0.31
N TYR A 73 -7.29 -7.66 0.82
CA TYR A 73 -6.03 -7.36 1.53
C TYR A 73 -5.48 -8.53 2.35
N THR A 74 -6.24 -9.62 2.53
CA THR A 74 -5.78 -10.86 3.17
C THR A 74 -5.36 -11.94 2.17
N ASP A 75 -5.50 -11.71 0.85
CA ASP A 75 -5.15 -12.68 -0.19
C ASP A 75 -3.71 -12.47 -0.70
N ALA A 76 -2.95 -13.58 -0.76
CA ALA A 76 -1.58 -13.61 -1.29
C ALA A 76 -1.54 -13.30 -2.80
N LYS A 77 -2.59 -13.66 -3.54
CA LYS A 77 -2.70 -13.38 -4.98
C LYS A 77 -2.79 -11.88 -5.26
N ASN A 78 -3.38 -11.11 -4.35
CA ASN A 78 -3.46 -9.65 -4.45
C ASN A 78 -2.27 -8.94 -3.78
N ARG A 79 -1.35 -9.72 -3.20
CA ARG A 79 -0.21 -9.22 -2.44
C ARG A 79 -0.65 -8.34 -1.27
N GLY A 80 -1.76 -8.73 -0.65
CA GLY A 80 -2.36 -8.03 0.46
C GLY A 80 -1.41 -7.89 1.66
N TYR A 81 -1.50 -6.78 2.39
CA TYR A 81 -0.60 -6.49 3.50
C TYR A 81 -1.00 -7.18 4.81
N LEU A 82 -2.17 -7.81 4.85
CA LEU A 82 -2.70 -8.57 6.00
C LEU A 82 -2.59 -10.09 5.82
N VAL A 83 -1.95 -10.55 4.75
CA VAL A 83 -1.78 -11.98 4.48
C VAL A 83 -0.62 -12.58 5.29
N ASP A 84 -0.75 -13.86 5.62
CA ASP A 84 0.37 -14.67 6.12
C ASP A 84 1.53 -14.69 5.10
N PRO A 85 2.73 -14.19 5.47
CA PRO A 85 3.88 -14.15 4.58
C PRO A 85 4.29 -15.50 4.01
N ALA A 86 3.99 -16.61 4.70
CA ALA A 86 4.32 -17.96 4.25
C ALA A 86 3.59 -18.35 2.94
N LYS A 87 2.51 -17.66 2.58
CA LYS A 87 1.72 -17.93 1.36
C LYS A 87 2.24 -17.21 0.12
N PHE A 88 3.14 -16.23 0.26
CA PHE A 88 3.70 -15.49 -0.89
C PHE A 88 4.50 -16.36 -1.87
N PRO A 89 5.37 -17.30 -1.43
CA PRO A 89 6.15 -18.13 -2.35
C PRO A 89 5.27 -18.93 -3.32
N GLU A 90 4.17 -19.51 -2.83
CA GLU A 90 3.23 -20.27 -3.65
C GLU A 90 2.56 -19.37 -4.70
N ALA A 91 2.02 -18.22 -4.29
CA ALA A 91 1.38 -17.26 -5.20
C ALA A 91 2.35 -16.68 -6.25
N ARG A 92 3.65 -16.54 -5.92
CA ARG A 92 4.70 -16.15 -6.86
C ARG A 92 5.00 -17.25 -7.87
N LEU A 93 5.03 -18.50 -7.43
CA LEU A 93 5.28 -19.66 -8.28
C LEU A 93 4.10 -19.91 -9.25
N GLU A 94 2.85 -19.78 -8.79
CA GLU A 94 1.66 -19.89 -9.64
C GLU A 94 1.70 -18.84 -10.77
N LEU A 95 2.06 -17.59 -10.45
CA LEU A 95 2.19 -16.51 -11.43
C LEU A 95 3.31 -16.79 -12.45
N ALA A 96 4.48 -17.24 -11.98
CA ALA A 96 5.62 -17.58 -12.81
C ALA A 96 5.29 -18.70 -13.81
N LYS A 97 4.60 -19.75 -13.34
CA LYS A 97 4.11 -20.85 -14.19
C LYS A 97 3.08 -20.36 -15.22
N LYS A 98 2.13 -19.52 -14.79
CA LYS A 98 1.08 -18.99 -15.66
C LYS A 98 1.63 -18.15 -16.83
N TYR A 99 2.64 -17.33 -16.57
CA TYR A 99 3.18 -16.38 -17.56
C TYR A 99 4.55 -16.79 -18.15
N GLY A 100 5.08 -17.95 -17.76
CA GLY A 100 6.25 -18.55 -18.39
C GLY A 100 7.59 -17.87 -18.09
N TYR A 101 7.77 -17.24 -16.93
CA TYR A 101 9.05 -16.65 -16.52
C TYR A 101 9.70 -17.42 -15.37
N ILE A 102 11.04 -17.38 -15.30
CA ILE A 102 11.80 -18.01 -14.22
C ILE A 102 11.71 -17.13 -12.98
N LEU A 103 11.29 -17.72 -11.85
CA LEU A 103 11.20 -17.00 -10.59
C LEU A 103 12.60 -16.74 -10.02
N SER A 104 12.98 -15.47 -9.91
CA SER A 104 14.25 -15.06 -9.31
C SER A 104 14.23 -15.15 -7.78
N ASP A 105 15.36 -15.56 -7.24
CA ASP A 105 15.61 -15.61 -5.80
C ASP A 105 16.08 -14.23 -5.31
N ILE A 106 15.16 -13.49 -4.68
CA ILE A 106 15.39 -12.14 -4.18
C ILE A 106 16.36 -12.15 -2.98
N THR A 107 16.53 -13.27 -2.27
CA THR A 107 17.44 -13.35 -1.11
C THR A 107 18.91 -13.12 -1.50
N LYS A 108 19.24 -13.35 -2.77
CA LYS A 108 20.57 -13.13 -3.34
C LYS A 108 20.78 -11.71 -3.86
N ASP A 109 19.74 -10.87 -3.86
CA ASP A 109 19.82 -9.49 -4.32
C ASP A 109 20.54 -8.61 -3.28
N LYS A 110 21.38 -7.70 -3.76
CA LYS A 110 22.08 -6.71 -2.92
C LYS A 110 21.08 -5.80 -2.17
N LEU A 111 19.92 -5.54 -2.76
CA LEU A 111 18.87 -4.71 -2.21
C LEU A 111 17.83 -5.52 -1.39
N PHE A 112 18.08 -6.81 -1.10
CA PHE A 112 17.13 -7.67 -0.40
C PHE A 112 16.57 -7.05 0.90
N LYS A 113 17.43 -6.39 1.70
CA LYS A 113 17.01 -5.70 2.92
C LYS A 113 15.98 -4.60 2.65
N MET A 114 16.21 -3.79 1.62
CA MET A 114 15.29 -2.74 1.20
C MET A 114 14.00 -3.34 0.64
N LEU A 115 14.09 -4.33 -0.25
CA LEU A 115 12.94 -5.00 -0.86
C LEU A 115 12.05 -5.73 0.16
N SER A 116 12.65 -6.18 1.26
CA SER A 116 11.95 -6.84 2.38
C SER A 116 11.30 -5.86 3.35
N THR A 117 11.59 -4.57 3.23
CA THR A 117 11.06 -3.56 4.15
C THR A 117 9.57 -3.36 3.89
N ARG A 118 8.74 -3.48 4.93
CA ARG A 118 7.31 -3.17 4.90
C ARG A 118 6.93 -2.29 6.08
N LYS A 119 5.92 -1.44 5.86
CA LYS A 119 5.29 -0.69 6.95
C LYS A 119 4.44 -1.63 7.78
N ASP A 120 4.38 -1.38 9.08
CA ASP A 120 3.34 -1.97 9.91
C ASP A 120 1.95 -1.56 9.39
N PRO A 121 0.91 -2.42 9.44
CA PRO A 121 -0.44 -2.08 9.01
C PRO A 121 -1.00 -0.76 9.58
N ARG A 122 -0.56 -0.34 10.77
CA ARG A 122 -0.99 0.90 11.44
C ARG A 122 -0.03 2.07 11.21
N GLN A 123 1.08 1.84 10.53
CA GLN A 123 2.09 2.86 10.27
C GLN A 123 1.83 3.58 8.94
N ILE A 124 1.84 4.92 8.98
CA ILE A 124 1.59 5.77 7.81
C ILE A 124 2.88 6.00 7.00
N PHE A 125 3.91 6.53 7.66
CA PHE A 125 5.19 6.90 7.03
C PHE A 125 6.29 5.88 7.37
N PHE A 126 7.18 5.62 6.42
CA PHE A 126 8.40 4.85 6.72
C PHE A 126 9.27 5.61 7.72
N GLY A 127 9.77 4.90 8.74
CA GLY A 127 10.70 5.46 9.74
C GLY A 127 10.05 6.34 10.81
N LEU A 128 8.74 6.61 10.74
CA LEU A 128 8.00 7.34 11.79
C LEU A 128 6.91 6.44 12.37
N ALA A 129 6.97 6.21 13.69
CA ALA A 129 5.97 5.42 14.40
C ALA A 129 4.73 6.27 14.75
N PRO A 130 3.55 5.65 14.89
CA PRO A 130 2.36 6.35 15.37
C PRO A 130 2.60 6.95 16.78
N GLY A 131 1.99 8.12 17.03
CA GLY A 131 2.13 8.86 18.28
C GLY A 131 3.34 9.81 18.34
N TRP A 132 4.24 9.78 17.36
CA TRP A 132 5.37 10.73 17.30
C TRP A 132 4.93 12.10 16.77
N VAL A 133 5.48 13.17 17.34
CA VAL A 133 5.24 14.55 16.90
C VAL A 133 6.49 15.10 16.23
N VAL A 134 6.36 15.50 14.97
CA VAL A 134 7.45 16.09 14.19
C VAL A 134 7.44 17.60 14.37
N ASN A 135 8.53 18.14 14.91
CA ASN A 135 8.77 19.58 14.98
C ASN A 135 9.67 20.00 13.81
N MET A 136 9.10 20.74 12.87
CA MET A 136 9.78 21.17 11.65
C MET A 136 10.79 22.30 11.91
N THR A 137 10.46 23.23 12.81
CA THR A 137 11.31 24.38 13.14
C THR A 137 12.64 23.93 13.74
N ASP A 138 12.57 23.05 14.73
CA ASP A 138 13.74 22.57 15.45
C ASP A 138 14.34 21.29 14.84
N LYS A 139 13.69 20.72 13.81
CA LYS A 139 14.03 19.44 13.18
C LYS A 139 14.16 18.31 14.20
N LYS A 140 13.22 18.23 15.14
CA LYS A 140 13.19 17.25 16.23
C LYS A 140 11.95 16.36 16.16
N ILE A 141 12.07 15.16 16.72
CA ILE A 141 10.95 14.24 16.90
C ILE A 141 10.70 14.10 18.40
N LEU A 142 9.48 14.42 18.84
CA LEU A 142 9.03 14.19 20.20
C LEU A 142 8.30 12.84 20.26
N LYS A 143 8.70 12.00 21.21
CA LYS A 143 8.13 10.67 21.41
C LYS A 143 7.29 10.64 22.68
N PRO A 144 6.13 9.97 22.68
CA PRO A 144 5.32 9.84 23.89
C PRO A 144 6.06 9.00 24.93
N THR A 145 5.97 9.40 26.20
CA THR A 145 6.55 8.68 27.35
C THR A 145 5.49 8.11 28.28
N ASP A 146 4.28 8.65 28.24
CA ASP A 146 3.15 8.18 29.03
C ASP A 146 2.76 6.75 28.63
N GLU A 147 2.62 5.86 29.60
CA GLU A 147 2.34 4.44 29.35
C GLU A 147 0.99 4.19 28.68
N ASN A 148 -0.03 5.00 28.99
CA ASN A 148 -1.36 4.86 28.39
C ASN A 148 -1.32 5.26 26.92
N LEU A 149 -0.60 6.35 26.60
CA LEU A 149 -0.38 6.76 25.21
C LEU A 149 0.44 5.72 24.43
N LEU A 150 1.49 5.16 25.03
CA LEU A 150 2.29 4.12 24.40
C LEU A 150 1.43 2.89 24.07
N LYS A 151 0.64 2.41 25.04
CA LYS A 151 -0.31 1.31 24.83
C LYS A 151 -1.31 1.66 23.74
N TYR A 152 -1.88 2.86 23.76
CA TYR A 152 -2.86 3.29 22.77
C TYR A 152 -2.31 3.28 21.34
N TYR A 153 -1.09 3.81 21.12
CA TYR A 153 -0.49 3.87 19.79
C TYR A 153 0.14 2.55 19.33
N SER A 154 0.39 1.59 20.24
CA SER A 154 0.87 0.25 19.91
C SER A 154 -0.24 -0.81 19.79
N SER A 155 -1.47 -0.49 20.20
CA SER A 155 -2.61 -1.42 20.25
C SER A 155 -3.26 -1.66 18.92
#